data_AF-A0A942W2R8-F1
#
_entry.id   AF-A0A942W2R8-F1
#
_cell.length_a   1.000
_cell.length_b   1.000
_cell.length_c   1.000
_cell.angle_alpha   90.00
_cell.angle_beta   90.00
_cell.angle_gamma   90.00
#
_symmetry.space_group_name_H-M   'P 1'
#
loop_
_entity.id
_entity.type
_entity.pdbx_description
1 polymer ?
#
loop_
_entity_poly.entity_id
_entity_poly.type
_entity_poly.pdbx_seq_one_letter_code
_entity_poly.pdbx_strand_id
1 'polypeptide(L)'
;MKRRVLCVFSLLFWLLTVSTFVSARVERLMTPMVEIQEINAPLPGTTISADALFCDETGMHLYTTFEGFGWETGQRVYEVPAGGYTLMGERVEIKNAGGYILYAANTPEPGAQVQIREEPYLFMDDALVAVYPGGVPAYSIAADGMFVETQTDTALLLAAPGTDYPFMENRVRLYLQAPKDPDYYTLGPDSSFYSLNDLYWFMSNLLLAALLLAVLFFSVAIWARCCKLSRDMKKNRRLLLVNGALAAAALAGIQLILYAVDLPSSLLPRSRITDFAHYAETFSALFSALRDLAQNGSAAAADAIRFAQGRMVLAGLIVLAGILISVGKVVFGSRLDKRRSRPKPRHAAW
;
A
#
# COMPACT_ATOMS: atom_id res chain seq x y z
N MET A 1 21.09 38.67 6.53
CA MET A 1 21.02 37.60 5.51
C MET A 1 21.43 36.23 6.02
N LYS A 2 22.63 36.03 6.61
CA LYS A 2 23.16 34.71 7.01
C LYS A 2 22.20 33.78 7.78
N ARG A 3 21.34 34.31 8.66
CA ARG A 3 20.43 33.49 9.50
C ARG A 3 19.15 33.00 8.81
N ARG A 4 18.59 33.80 7.88
CA ARG A 4 17.43 33.35 7.08
C ARG A 4 17.85 32.23 6.13
N VAL A 5 19.03 32.39 5.54
CA VAL A 5 19.67 31.38 4.69
C VAL A 5 19.86 30.06 5.46
N LEU A 6 20.41 30.11 6.68
CA LEU A 6 20.60 28.91 7.51
C LEU A 6 19.28 28.21 7.89
N CYS A 7 18.20 28.96 8.13
CA CYS A 7 16.88 28.39 8.40
C CYS A 7 16.33 27.63 7.18
N VAL A 8 16.45 28.24 5.99
CA VAL A 8 16.01 27.62 4.72
C VAL A 8 16.83 26.38 4.41
N PHE A 9 18.17 26.44 4.52
CA PHE A 9 19.03 25.27 4.33
C PHE A 9 18.69 24.13 5.29
N SER A 10 18.40 24.45 6.57
CA SER A 10 17.98 23.44 7.54
C SER A 10 16.63 22.81 7.20
N LEU A 11 15.68 23.55 6.62
CA LEU A 11 14.41 23.00 6.15
C LEU A 11 14.62 22.06 4.98
N LEU A 12 15.41 22.49 3.99
CA LEU A 12 15.71 21.70 2.80
C LEU A 12 16.40 20.39 3.18
N PHE A 13 17.37 20.44 4.10
CA PHE A 13 18.04 19.24 4.60
C PHE A 13 17.08 18.30 5.31
N TRP A 14 16.18 18.84 6.15
CA TRP A 14 15.15 18.04 6.82
C TRP A 14 14.19 17.39 5.81
N LEU A 15 13.71 18.17 4.83
CA LEU A 15 12.81 17.69 3.79
C LEU A 15 13.47 16.57 2.99
N LEU A 16 14.72 16.76 2.55
CA LEU A 16 15.48 15.77 1.80
C LEU A 16 15.64 14.48 2.61
N THR A 17 15.98 14.57 3.90
CA THR A 17 16.13 13.40 4.78
C THR A 17 14.82 12.61 4.90
N VAL A 18 13.71 13.29 5.18
CA VAL A 18 12.39 12.65 5.28
C VAL A 18 11.96 12.05 3.94
N SER A 19 12.16 12.78 2.85
CA SER A 19 11.86 12.30 1.50
C SER A 19 12.66 11.04 1.15
N THR A 20 13.94 10.95 1.54
CA THR A 20 14.75 9.75 1.35
C THR A 20 14.17 8.56 2.12
N PHE A 21 13.77 8.73 3.38
CA PHE A 21 13.17 7.65 4.17
C PHE A 21 11.82 7.19 3.61
N VAL A 22 10.97 8.15 3.24
CA VAL A 22 9.67 7.84 2.62
C VAL A 22 9.88 7.13 1.28
N SER A 23 10.76 7.63 0.43
CA SER A 23 11.05 7.03 -0.88
C SER A 23 11.54 5.59 -0.74
N ALA A 24 12.49 5.33 0.16
CA ALA A 24 13.01 3.99 0.37
C ALA A 24 11.95 3.02 0.92
N ARG A 25 11.01 3.49 1.75
CA ARG A 25 9.90 2.65 2.22
C ARG A 25 8.86 2.41 1.13
N VAL A 26 8.50 3.44 0.37
CA VAL A 26 7.56 3.32 -0.76
C VAL A 26 8.09 2.32 -1.79
N GLU A 27 9.37 2.40 -2.15
CA GLU A 27 10.00 1.46 -3.07
C GLU A 27 9.85 0.01 -2.61
N ARG A 28 10.14 -0.26 -1.33
CA ARG A 28 9.97 -1.60 -0.72
C ARG A 28 8.52 -2.09 -0.72
N LEU A 29 7.56 -1.19 -0.44
CA LEU A 29 6.14 -1.54 -0.40
C LEU A 29 5.57 -1.79 -1.80
N MET A 30 6.08 -1.08 -2.79
CA MET A 30 5.62 -1.17 -4.18
C MET A 30 6.33 -2.27 -4.99
N THR A 31 7.36 -2.92 -4.44
CA THR A 31 7.98 -4.09 -5.06
C THR A 31 7.02 -5.28 -4.94
N PRO A 32 6.40 -5.76 -6.04
CA PRO A 32 5.41 -6.83 -5.97
C PRO A 32 6.09 -8.15 -5.63
N MET A 33 5.40 -8.97 -4.83
CA MET A 33 5.75 -10.38 -4.64
C MET A 33 5.16 -11.21 -5.76
N VAL A 34 5.99 -12.08 -6.34
CA VAL A 34 5.64 -12.93 -7.48
C VAL A 34 6.02 -14.39 -7.21
N GLU A 35 5.18 -15.30 -7.69
CA GLU A 35 5.49 -16.71 -7.79
C GLU A 35 5.90 -17.02 -9.22
N ILE A 36 7.05 -17.68 -9.37
CA ILE A 36 7.60 -18.04 -10.69
C ILE A 36 7.60 -19.54 -10.89
N GLN A 37 7.44 -19.94 -12.15
CA GLN A 37 7.77 -21.27 -12.63
C GLN A 37 9.08 -21.22 -13.41
N GLU A 38 10.12 -21.83 -12.87
CA GLU A 38 11.41 -21.91 -13.55
C GLU A 38 11.39 -22.95 -14.67
N ILE A 39 11.77 -22.51 -15.87
CA ILE A 39 11.91 -23.36 -17.05
C ILE A 39 13.33 -23.20 -17.58
N ASN A 40 14.18 -24.20 -17.31
CA ASN A 40 15.62 -24.14 -17.63
C ASN A 40 15.95 -24.58 -19.07
N ALA A 41 15.22 -25.55 -19.60
CA ALA A 41 15.44 -26.10 -20.94
C ALA A 41 14.12 -26.51 -21.59
N PRO A 42 13.37 -25.55 -22.19
CA PRO A 42 12.11 -25.86 -22.84
C PRO A 42 12.36 -26.73 -24.07
N LEU A 43 11.70 -27.89 -24.11
CA LEU A 43 11.54 -28.69 -25.33
C LEU A 43 10.40 -28.11 -26.17
N PRO A 44 10.35 -28.36 -27.50
CA PRO A 44 9.17 -28.03 -28.30
C PRO A 44 7.89 -28.62 -27.66
N GLY A 45 6.84 -27.81 -27.50
CA GLY A 45 5.64 -28.21 -26.77
C GLY A 45 5.70 -28.03 -25.25
N THR A 46 6.71 -27.35 -24.71
CA THR A 46 6.73 -27.01 -23.27
C THR A 46 5.60 -26.02 -22.97
N THR A 47 4.71 -26.39 -22.06
CA THR A 47 3.57 -25.56 -21.68
C THR A 47 3.56 -25.21 -20.21
N ILE A 48 3.20 -23.96 -19.91
CA ILE A 48 2.84 -23.49 -18.58
C ILE A 48 1.33 -23.32 -18.46
N SER A 49 0.81 -23.05 -17.26
CA SER A 49 -0.62 -22.76 -17.09
C SER A 49 -1.00 -21.45 -17.80
N ALA A 50 -2.18 -21.39 -18.40
CA ALA A 50 -2.70 -20.13 -18.95
C ALA A 50 -2.99 -19.07 -17.88
N ASP A 51 -2.99 -19.45 -16.61
CA ASP A 51 -3.14 -18.51 -15.48
C ASP A 51 -1.94 -17.58 -15.31
N ALA A 52 -0.80 -17.89 -15.96
CA ALA A 52 0.36 -17.01 -16.09
C ALA A 52 0.10 -15.78 -16.99
N LEU A 53 -1.02 -15.75 -17.71
CA LEU A 53 -1.41 -14.63 -18.55
C LEU A 53 -2.11 -13.56 -17.72
N PHE A 54 -1.60 -12.34 -17.81
CA PHE A 54 -2.20 -11.15 -17.25
C PHE A 54 -2.97 -10.44 -18.36
N CYS A 55 -4.25 -10.16 -18.12
CA CYS A 55 -5.08 -9.44 -19.08
C CYS A 55 -5.28 -8.00 -18.60
N ASP A 56 -5.11 -7.05 -19.49
CA ASP A 56 -5.49 -5.65 -19.28
C ASP A 56 -6.10 -5.04 -20.55
N GLU A 57 -6.34 -3.72 -20.54
CA GLU A 57 -6.93 -2.99 -21.66
C GLU A 57 -6.15 -3.10 -22.98
N THR A 58 -4.86 -3.43 -22.91
CA THR A 58 -3.95 -3.56 -24.06
C THR A 58 -3.81 -4.99 -24.58
N GLY A 59 -4.31 -5.98 -23.83
CA GLY A 59 -4.44 -7.37 -24.26
C GLY A 59 -3.94 -8.37 -23.23
N MET A 60 -3.47 -9.52 -23.73
CA MET A 60 -2.86 -10.57 -22.92
C MET A 60 -1.35 -10.37 -22.85
N HIS A 61 -0.81 -10.44 -21.65
CA HIS A 61 0.61 -10.25 -21.37
C HIS A 61 1.16 -11.45 -20.61
N LEU A 62 2.31 -11.95 -21.06
CA LEU A 62 3.08 -12.96 -20.35
C LEU A 62 4.37 -12.32 -19.83
N TYR A 63 4.67 -12.54 -18.56
CA TYR A 63 5.86 -11.96 -17.93
C TYR A 63 6.87 -13.03 -17.52
N THR A 64 8.14 -12.71 -17.69
CA THR A 64 9.28 -13.49 -17.19
C THR A 64 10.20 -12.61 -16.35
N THR A 65 11.02 -13.22 -15.50
CA THR A 65 11.99 -12.50 -14.68
C THR A 65 13.40 -12.59 -15.26
N PHE A 66 14.18 -11.52 -15.04
CA PHE A 66 15.61 -11.50 -15.33
C PHE A 66 16.36 -10.75 -14.23
N GLU A 67 17.64 -11.08 -14.03
CA GLU A 67 18.51 -10.33 -13.12
C GLU A 67 19.05 -9.09 -13.83
N GLY A 68 18.72 -7.90 -13.33
CA GLY A 68 19.25 -6.64 -13.85
C GLY A 68 20.69 -6.37 -13.41
N PHE A 69 21.37 -5.45 -14.09
CA PHE A 69 22.77 -5.11 -13.82
C PHE A 69 22.95 -3.63 -13.44
N GLY A 70 23.88 -3.33 -12.53
CA GLY A 70 24.27 -1.96 -12.18
C GLY A 70 23.16 -1.19 -11.47
N TRP A 71 22.68 -0.09 -12.07
CA TRP A 71 21.55 0.68 -11.51
C TRP A 71 20.21 -0.07 -11.58
N GLU A 72 20.16 -1.16 -12.34
CA GLU A 72 18.98 -2.02 -12.47
C GLU A 72 19.07 -3.31 -11.64
N THR A 73 20.06 -3.44 -10.75
CA THR A 73 20.29 -4.66 -9.96
C THR A 73 19.03 -5.19 -9.25
N GLY A 74 18.87 -6.52 -9.23
CA GLY A 74 17.75 -7.24 -8.66
C GLY A 74 16.89 -7.93 -9.73
N GLN A 75 15.96 -8.77 -9.27
CA GLN A 75 15.01 -9.47 -10.12
C GLN A 75 14.01 -8.48 -10.72
N ARG A 76 13.91 -8.43 -12.05
CA ARG A 76 13.04 -7.52 -12.77
C ARG A 76 12.14 -8.25 -13.74
N VAL A 77 11.03 -7.58 -14.06
CA VAL A 77 10.00 -8.09 -14.97
C VAL A 77 10.36 -7.77 -16.41
N TYR A 78 10.27 -8.76 -17.28
CA TYR A 78 10.35 -8.62 -18.73
C TYR A 78 9.07 -9.15 -19.36
N GLU A 79 8.48 -8.37 -20.25
CA GLU A 79 7.32 -8.79 -21.03
C GLU A 79 7.77 -9.67 -22.20
N VAL A 80 7.18 -10.86 -22.29
CA VAL A 80 7.46 -11.78 -23.38
C VAL A 80 6.77 -11.25 -24.64
N PRO A 81 7.50 -11.05 -25.76
CA PRO A 81 6.90 -10.50 -26.97
C PRO A 81 5.83 -11.42 -27.56
N ALA A 82 4.89 -10.86 -28.32
CA ALA A 82 3.71 -11.56 -28.90
C ALA A 82 4.01 -12.79 -29.79
N GLY A 83 5.27 -13.06 -30.13
CA GLY A 83 5.70 -14.28 -30.82
C GLY A 83 6.41 -15.31 -29.92
N GLY A 84 6.64 -15.00 -28.65
CA GLY A 84 7.39 -15.81 -27.69
C GLY A 84 6.55 -16.88 -26.98
N TYR A 85 5.23 -16.80 -27.09
CA TYR A 85 4.30 -17.78 -26.53
C TYR A 85 3.07 -17.97 -27.44
N THR A 86 2.38 -19.09 -27.26
CA THR A 86 1.11 -19.39 -27.97
C THR A 86 0.09 -19.93 -26.97
N LEU A 87 -1.12 -19.36 -26.95
CA LEU A 87 -2.21 -19.88 -26.13
C LEU A 87 -2.80 -21.15 -26.76
N MET A 88 -2.88 -22.21 -25.97
CA MET A 88 -3.35 -23.56 -26.34
C MET A 88 -4.45 -24.00 -25.35
N GLY A 89 -5.61 -23.34 -25.39
CA GLY A 89 -6.69 -23.56 -24.44
C GLY A 89 -6.29 -23.11 -23.03
N GLU A 90 -6.29 -24.02 -22.05
CA GLU A 90 -5.91 -23.74 -20.66
C GLU A 90 -4.39 -23.73 -20.42
N ARG A 91 -3.58 -23.88 -21.48
CA ARG A 91 -2.12 -23.91 -21.37
C ARG A 91 -1.49 -22.91 -22.33
N VAL A 92 -0.32 -22.43 -21.97
CA VAL A 92 0.48 -21.52 -22.80
C VAL A 92 1.76 -22.23 -23.19
N GLU A 93 1.95 -22.45 -24.49
CA GLU A 93 3.21 -22.96 -25.02
C GLU A 93 4.26 -21.84 -25.00
N ILE A 94 5.41 -22.12 -24.38
CA ILE A 94 6.53 -21.20 -24.25
C ILE A 94 7.71 -21.65 -25.11
N LYS A 95 8.44 -20.67 -25.66
CA LYS A 95 9.56 -20.95 -26.58
C LYS A 95 10.94 -20.78 -25.94
N ASN A 96 11.03 -20.04 -24.85
CA ASN A 96 12.31 -19.64 -24.24
C ASN A 96 12.42 -20.13 -22.79
N ALA A 97 13.66 -20.33 -22.33
CA ALA A 97 13.94 -20.59 -20.92
C ALA A 97 13.76 -19.31 -20.10
N GLY A 98 13.39 -19.43 -18.83
CA GLY A 98 13.19 -18.30 -17.92
C GLY A 98 12.32 -18.66 -16.71
N GLY A 99 12.29 -17.75 -15.73
CA GLY A 99 11.31 -17.79 -14.64
C GLY A 99 10.03 -17.09 -15.10
N TYR A 100 8.98 -17.83 -15.41
CA TYR A 100 7.70 -17.25 -15.85
C TYR A 100 6.83 -16.93 -14.64
N ILE A 101 6.27 -15.72 -14.58
CA ILE A 101 5.43 -15.31 -13.45
C ILE A 101 4.07 -16.01 -13.57
N LEU A 102 3.73 -16.84 -12.59
CA LEU A 102 2.43 -17.52 -12.51
C LEU A 102 1.40 -16.66 -11.78
N TYR A 103 1.76 -16.16 -10.61
CA TYR A 103 0.88 -15.35 -9.78
C TYR A 103 1.65 -14.17 -9.23
N ALA A 104 0.93 -13.07 -9.05
CA ALA A 104 1.48 -11.86 -8.47
C ALA A 104 0.45 -11.27 -7.52
N ALA A 105 0.93 -10.69 -6.41
CA ALA A 105 0.05 -9.97 -5.49
C ALA A 105 -0.51 -8.70 -6.14
N ASN A 106 0.22 -8.09 -7.06
CA ASN A 106 -0.23 -6.99 -7.90
C ASN A 106 0.26 -7.22 -9.33
N THR A 107 -0.45 -6.70 -10.34
CA THR A 107 -0.03 -6.85 -11.73
C THR A 107 1.36 -6.22 -11.94
N PRO A 108 2.36 -6.99 -12.36
CA PRO A 108 3.72 -6.48 -12.53
C PRO A 108 3.81 -5.55 -13.74
N GLU A 109 4.60 -4.48 -13.63
CA GLU A 109 4.92 -3.59 -14.75
C GLU A 109 6.25 -4.02 -15.42
N PRO A 110 6.37 -3.95 -16.76
CA PRO A 110 7.62 -4.20 -17.45
C PRO A 110 8.76 -3.33 -16.90
N GLY A 111 9.89 -3.94 -16.57
CA GLY A 111 11.06 -3.28 -15.99
C GLY A 111 10.95 -2.97 -14.50
N ALA A 112 9.82 -3.26 -13.84
CA ALA A 112 9.71 -3.15 -12.38
C ALA A 112 10.55 -4.23 -11.69
N GLN A 113 11.07 -3.89 -10.51
CA GLN A 113 11.70 -4.87 -9.62
C GLN A 113 10.61 -5.70 -8.94
N VAL A 114 10.86 -7.00 -8.76
CA VAL A 114 9.97 -7.95 -8.08
C VAL A 114 10.73 -8.74 -7.02
N GLN A 115 10.00 -9.21 -6.02
CA GLN A 115 10.50 -10.19 -5.06
C GLN A 115 9.97 -11.57 -5.43
N ILE A 116 10.88 -12.47 -5.79
CA ILE A 116 10.54 -13.87 -6.00
C ILE A 116 10.25 -14.48 -4.63
N ARG A 117 9.13 -15.17 -4.54
CA ARG A 117 8.74 -15.86 -3.33
C ARG A 117 9.53 -17.15 -3.15
N GLU A 118 10.37 -17.18 -2.12
CA GLU A 118 11.17 -18.36 -1.75
C GLU A 118 10.57 -19.14 -0.56
N GLU A 119 9.77 -18.47 0.28
CA GLU A 119 9.24 -19.05 1.53
C GLU A 119 7.94 -19.85 1.34
N PRO A 120 7.71 -20.89 2.18
CA PRO A 120 6.49 -21.69 2.14
C PRO A 120 5.25 -20.88 2.54
N TYR A 121 4.08 -21.32 2.06
CA TYR A 121 2.78 -20.76 2.41
C TYR A 121 2.54 -20.73 3.92
N LEU A 122 2.27 -19.51 4.42
CA LEU A 122 1.47 -19.35 5.63
C LEU A 122 0.03 -19.62 5.22
N PHE A 123 -0.59 -20.58 5.88
CA PHE A 123 -2.00 -20.87 5.70
C PHE A 123 -2.79 -20.09 6.75
N MET A 124 -3.69 -19.24 6.28
CA MET A 124 -4.52 -18.39 7.12
C MET A 124 -5.98 -18.53 6.73
N ASP A 125 -6.86 -18.46 7.73
CA ASP A 125 -8.29 -18.34 7.47
C ASP A 125 -8.58 -16.93 6.97
N ASP A 126 -9.26 -16.83 5.84
CA ASP A 126 -9.66 -15.57 5.23
C ASP A 126 -11.11 -15.62 4.76
N ALA A 127 -11.64 -14.44 4.46
CA ALA A 127 -12.91 -14.26 3.79
C ALA A 127 -12.67 -13.42 2.53
N LEU A 128 -13.08 -13.93 1.39
CA LEU A 128 -12.80 -13.34 0.08
C LEU A 128 -14.07 -12.71 -0.48
N VAL A 129 -13.96 -11.46 -0.92
CA VAL A 129 -15.04 -10.73 -1.59
C VAL A 129 -14.73 -10.74 -3.08
N ALA A 130 -15.61 -11.37 -3.86
CA ALA A 130 -15.58 -11.29 -5.31
C ALA A 130 -16.64 -10.31 -5.80
N VAL A 131 -16.25 -9.39 -6.67
CA VAL A 131 -17.12 -8.38 -7.28
C VAL A 131 -17.27 -8.69 -8.77
N TYR A 132 -18.52 -8.80 -9.22
CA TYR A 132 -18.91 -9.08 -10.58
C TYR A 132 -19.87 -7.99 -11.08
N PRO A 133 -19.36 -6.90 -11.71
CA PRO A 133 -20.19 -5.83 -12.25
C PRO A 133 -21.21 -6.32 -13.29
N GLY A 134 -20.86 -7.36 -14.07
CA GLY A 134 -21.72 -8.00 -15.06
C GLY A 134 -22.68 -9.07 -14.50
N GLY A 135 -22.67 -9.29 -13.19
CA GLY A 135 -23.47 -10.30 -12.50
C GLY A 135 -22.68 -11.55 -12.15
N VAL A 136 -23.03 -12.20 -11.03
CA VAL A 136 -22.35 -13.40 -10.54
C VAL A 136 -22.67 -14.59 -11.48
N PRO A 137 -21.66 -15.20 -12.14
CA PRO A 137 -21.89 -16.34 -13.03
C PRO A 137 -22.27 -17.60 -12.23
N ALA A 138 -22.75 -18.64 -12.92
CA ALA A 138 -22.83 -19.97 -12.30
C ALA A 138 -21.40 -20.50 -12.08
N TYR A 139 -21.02 -20.77 -10.84
CA TYR A 139 -19.68 -21.27 -10.49
C TYR A 139 -19.77 -22.59 -9.71
N SER A 140 -18.69 -23.37 -9.78
CA SER A 140 -18.39 -24.45 -8.84
C SER A 140 -17.13 -24.12 -8.05
N ILE A 141 -17.12 -24.44 -6.77
CA ILE A 141 -15.93 -24.31 -5.93
C ILE A 141 -15.09 -25.58 -6.10
N ALA A 142 -13.85 -25.41 -6.53
CA ALA A 142 -12.94 -26.50 -6.81
C ALA A 142 -12.07 -26.89 -5.61
N ALA A 143 -11.82 -25.93 -4.72
CA ALA A 143 -10.92 -26.15 -3.59
C ALA A 143 -11.68 -26.63 -2.36
N ASP A 144 -11.10 -27.66 -1.74
CA ASP A 144 -11.64 -28.28 -0.54
C ASP A 144 -11.67 -27.27 0.62
N GLY A 145 -12.79 -27.22 1.35
CA GLY A 145 -12.97 -26.33 2.50
C GLY A 145 -13.44 -24.90 2.20
N MET A 146 -13.39 -24.41 0.94
CA MET A 146 -14.01 -23.12 0.58
C MET A 146 -15.51 -23.26 0.38
N PHE A 147 -16.28 -22.30 0.87
CA PHE A 147 -17.73 -22.28 0.68
C PHE A 147 -18.29 -20.86 0.61
N VAL A 148 -19.46 -20.75 0.01
CA VAL A 148 -20.19 -19.49 -0.13
C VAL A 148 -20.86 -19.16 1.19
N GLU A 149 -20.51 -18.02 1.78
CA GLU A 149 -21.23 -17.50 2.94
C GLU A 149 -22.49 -16.73 2.52
N THR A 150 -22.36 -15.87 1.51
CA THR A 150 -23.44 -14.99 1.06
C THR A 150 -23.21 -14.61 -0.40
N GLN A 151 -24.28 -14.53 -1.17
CA GLN A 151 -24.25 -14.15 -2.57
C GLN A 151 -25.33 -13.09 -2.84
N THR A 152 -24.99 -12.12 -3.67
CA THR A 152 -25.91 -11.15 -4.26
C THR A 152 -25.83 -11.24 -5.79
N ASP A 153 -26.56 -10.38 -6.50
CA ASP A 153 -26.53 -10.34 -7.95
C ASP A 153 -25.15 -9.94 -8.50
N THR A 154 -24.38 -9.14 -7.76
CA THR A 154 -23.12 -8.52 -8.22
C THR A 154 -21.92 -8.83 -7.33
N ALA A 155 -22.11 -9.53 -6.22
CA ALA A 155 -21.05 -9.83 -5.26
C ALA A 155 -21.19 -11.20 -4.63
N LEU A 156 -20.06 -11.78 -4.26
CA LEU A 156 -19.97 -13.08 -3.61
C LEU A 156 -19.00 -13.00 -2.46
N LEU A 157 -19.41 -13.51 -1.29
CA LEU A 157 -18.56 -13.68 -0.13
C LEU A 157 -18.25 -15.16 0.08
N LEU A 158 -16.97 -15.47 0.12
CA LEU A 158 -16.43 -16.83 0.26
C LEU A 158 -15.70 -16.94 1.59
N ALA A 159 -16.05 -17.95 2.39
CA ALA A 159 -15.21 -18.40 3.49
C ALA A 159 -14.06 -19.22 2.91
N ALA A 160 -12.83 -18.83 3.21
CA ALA A 160 -11.62 -19.41 2.63
C ALA A 160 -10.66 -19.84 3.75
N PRO A 161 -10.96 -20.93 4.47
CA PRO A 161 -10.11 -21.43 5.54
C PRO A 161 -8.80 -21.99 4.98
N GLY A 162 -7.70 -21.73 5.68
CA GLY A 162 -6.38 -22.23 5.29
C GLY A 162 -5.92 -21.81 3.88
N THR A 163 -6.22 -20.59 3.46
CA THR A 163 -5.73 -20.06 2.18
C THR A 163 -4.28 -19.60 2.26
N ASP A 164 -3.62 -19.67 1.12
CA ASP A 164 -2.25 -19.24 0.93
C ASP A 164 -2.08 -17.73 1.15
N TYR A 165 -1.07 -17.37 1.95
CA TYR A 165 -0.64 -15.99 2.14
C TYR A 165 0.77 -15.75 1.57
N PRO A 166 1.04 -14.61 0.90
CA PRO A 166 0.14 -13.47 0.66
C PRO A 166 -0.95 -13.76 -0.37
N PHE A 167 -2.08 -13.02 -0.26
CA PHE A 167 -3.19 -13.13 -1.21
C PHE A 167 -2.74 -12.73 -2.63
N MET A 168 -3.14 -13.54 -3.60
CA MET A 168 -2.92 -13.29 -5.03
C MET A 168 -4.21 -13.58 -5.79
N GLU A 169 -4.78 -12.55 -6.39
CA GLU A 169 -6.09 -12.60 -7.05
C GLU A 169 -6.19 -13.71 -8.12
N ASN A 170 -5.18 -13.78 -9.01
CA ASN A 170 -5.17 -14.79 -10.08
C ASN A 170 -5.21 -16.23 -9.56
N ARG A 171 -4.65 -16.48 -8.36
CA ARG A 171 -4.72 -17.80 -7.73
C ARG A 171 -6.11 -18.09 -7.19
N VAL A 172 -6.74 -17.13 -6.54
CA VAL A 172 -8.11 -17.30 -6.03
C VAL A 172 -9.09 -17.60 -7.15
N ARG A 173 -8.86 -17.00 -8.32
CA ARG A 173 -9.67 -17.27 -9.51
C ARG A 173 -9.60 -18.73 -9.97
N LEU A 174 -8.56 -19.50 -9.61
CA LEU A 174 -8.47 -20.94 -9.89
C LEU A 174 -9.37 -21.79 -9.01
N TYR A 175 -9.58 -21.35 -7.77
CA TYR A 175 -10.44 -22.06 -6.84
C TYR A 175 -11.91 -21.94 -7.22
N LEU A 176 -12.26 -20.94 -8.02
CA LEU A 176 -13.59 -20.73 -8.57
C LEU A 176 -13.60 -21.22 -10.02
N GLN A 177 -14.02 -22.47 -10.20
CA GLN A 177 -14.32 -23.03 -11.52
C GLN A 177 -15.66 -22.45 -12.00
N ALA A 178 -15.63 -21.20 -12.46
CA ALA A 178 -16.64 -20.72 -13.39
C ALA A 178 -16.34 -21.31 -14.78
N PRO A 179 -17.36 -21.60 -15.61
CA PRO A 179 -17.14 -21.95 -17.01
C PRO A 179 -16.29 -20.86 -17.66
N LYS A 180 -15.04 -21.18 -18.00
CA LYS A 180 -14.17 -20.28 -18.76
C LYS A 180 -14.72 -20.27 -20.18
N ASP A 181 -15.44 -19.20 -20.54
CA ASP A 181 -15.83 -18.95 -21.93
C ASP A 181 -14.56 -19.01 -22.81
N PRO A 182 -14.56 -19.57 -24.04
CA PRO A 182 -13.44 -19.46 -24.96
C PRO A 182 -12.83 -18.05 -25.07
N ASP A 183 -13.63 -16.99 -24.87
CA ASP A 183 -13.18 -15.60 -24.89
C ASP A 183 -12.65 -15.07 -23.53
N TYR A 184 -12.70 -15.87 -22.47
CA TYR A 184 -12.29 -15.51 -21.09
C TYR A 184 -10.87 -14.96 -21.00
N TYR A 185 -9.94 -15.59 -21.73
CA TYR A 185 -8.55 -15.13 -21.78
C TYR A 185 -8.36 -13.91 -22.68
N THR A 186 -9.34 -13.59 -23.54
CA THR A 186 -9.22 -12.53 -24.55
C THR A 186 -9.89 -11.21 -24.16
N LEU A 187 -10.93 -11.24 -23.32
CA LEU A 187 -11.66 -10.05 -22.84
C LEU A 187 -11.22 -9.60 -21.44
N GLY A 188 -10.36 -10.39 -20.79
CA GLY A 188 -10.01 -10.18 -19.40
C GLY A 188 -11.17 -10.52 -18.45
N PRO A 189 -10.87 -10.78 -17.18
CA PRO A 189 -11.88 -11.08 -16.19
C PRO A 189 -12.61 -9.78 -15.80
N ASP A 190 -13.92 -9.70 -16.07
CA ASP A 190 -14.80 -8.66 -15.53
C ASP A 190 -14.96 -8.75 -13.99
N SER A 191 -14.17 -9.57 -13.30
CA SER A 191 -14.30 -9.81 -11.87
C SER A 191 -13.05 -9.45 -11.09
N SER A 192 -13.28 -8.83 -9.93
CA SER A 192 -12.22 -8.43 -8.99
C SER A 192 -12.36 -9.19 -7.67
N PHE A 193 -11.25 -9.67 -7.13
CA PHE A 193 -11.22 -10.38 -5.86
C PHE A 193 -10.45 -9.59 -4.79
N TYR A 194 -10.99 -9.56 -3.58
CA TYR A 194 -10.41 -8.85 -2.45
C TYR A 194 -10.36 -9.75 -1.21
N SER A 195 -9.22 -9.73 -0.52
CA SER A 195 -9.06 -10.35 0.79
C SER A 195 -9.57 -9.43 1.90
N LEU A 196 -10.43 -9.93 2.79
CA LEU A 196 -10.82 -9.18 3.99
C LEU A 196 -9.67 -9.07 4.99
N ASN A 197 -8.79 -10.06 5.09
CA ASN A 197 -7.59 -9.95 5.89
C ASN A 197 -6.68 -8.79 5.41
N ASP A 198 -6.47 -8.66 4.10
CA ASP A 198 -5.73 -7.53 3.53
C ASP A 198 -6.45 -6.19 3.80
N LEU A 199 -7.78 -6.15 3.70
CA LEU A 199 -8.55 -4.96 4.10
C LEU A 199 -8.31 -4.59 5.57
N TYR A 200 -8.40 -5.56 6.48
CA TYR A 200 -8.16 -5.33 7.91
C TYR A 200 -6.73 -4.85 8.18
N TRP A 201 -5.76 -5.43 7.49
CA TRP A 201 -4.36 -5.07 7.61
C TRP A 201 -4.11 -3.65 7.07
N PHE A 202 -4.62 -3.33 5.89
CA PHE A 202 -4.54 -1.99 5.29
C PHE A 202 -5.16 -0.94 6.22
N MET A 203 -6.38 -1.18 6.72
CA MET A 203 -7.08 -0.25 7.62
C MET A 203 -6.35 -0.06 8.95
N SER A 204 -5.62 -1.07 9.43
CA SER A 204 -4.78 -0.95 10.62
C SER A 204 -3.55 -0.08 10.34
N ASN A 205 -2.92 -0.24 9.17
CA ASN A 205 -1.78 0.58 8.74
C ASN A 205 -2.16 2.04 8.46
N LEU A 206 -3.42 2.31 8.15
CA LEU A 206 -3.93 3.68 7.99
C LEU A 206 -3.73 4.50 9.28
N LEU A 207 -3.80 3.87 10.47
CA LEU A 207 -3.49 4.53 11.74
C LEU A 207 -2.00 4.92 11.86
N LEU A 208 -1.10 4.08 11.36
CA LEU A 208 0.33 4.39 11.32
C LEU A 208 0.62 5.51 10.32
N ALA A 209 -0.03 5.52 9.16
CA ALA A 209 0.05 6.61 8.19
C ALA A 209 -0.48 7.93 8.78
N ALA A 210 -1.60 7.89 9.51
CA ALA A 210 -2.13 9.04 10.23
C ALA A 210 -1.18 9.56 11.31
N LEU A 211 -0.55 8.65 12.08
CA LEU A 211 0.48 9.00 13.05
C LEU A 211 1.71 9.63 12.39
N LEU A 212 2.15 9.08 11.26
CA LEU A 212 3.25 9.64 10.47
C LEU A 212 2.95 11.08 10.05
N LEU A 213 1.76 11.34 9.49
CA LEU A 213 1.31 12.69 9.13
C LEU A 213 1.28 13.63 10.35
N ALA A 214 0.77 13.16 11.49
CA ALA A 214 0.75 13.93 12.72
C ALA A 214 2.17 14.32 13.19
N VAL A 215 3.13 13.40 13.14
CA VAL A 215 4.53 13.65 13.50
C VAL A 215 5.21 14.59 12.49
N LEU A 216 4.89 14.48 11.20
CA LEU A 216 5.37 15.40 10.16
C LEU A 216 4.91 16.84 10.42
N PHE A 217 3.62 17.06 10.69
CA PHE A 217 3.10 18.39 11.06
C PHE A 217 3.78 18.94 12.31
N PHE A 218 4.00 18.09 13.32
CA PHE A 218 4.67 18.48 14.55
C PHE A 218 6.14 18.87 14.32
N SER A 219 6.84 18.14 13.45
CA SER A 219 8.21 18.45 13.06
C SER A 219 8.31 19.81 12.35
N VAL A 220 7.39 20.10 11.41
CA VAL A 220 7.32 21.42 10.74
C VAL A 220 7.05 22.54 11.76
N ALA A 221 6.17 22.30 12.74
CA ALA A 221 5.90 23.27 13.81
C ALA A 221 7.14 23.52 14.70
N ILE A 222 7.93 22.48 15.01
CA ILE A 222 9.22 22.62 15.70
C ILE A 222 10.17 23.49 14.88
N TRP A 223 10.30 23.20 13.58
CA TRP A 223 11.19 23.95 12.69
C TRP A 223 10.81 25.44 12.63
N ALA A 224 9.53 25.76 12.45
CA ALA A 224 9.05 27.15 12.44
C ALA A 224 9.41 27.88 13.74
N ARG A 225 9.35 27.16 14.87
CA ARG A 225 9.69 27.69 16.19
C ARG A 225 11.20 27.90 16.35
N CYS A 226 12.03 26.95 15.91
CA CYS A 226 13.49 27.08 15.89
C CYS A 226 13.93 28.30 15.08
N CYS A 227 13.34 28.50 13.91
CA CYS A 227 13.63 29.65 13.04
C CYS A 227 13.37 30.97 13.77
N LYS A 228 12.25 31.09 14.49
CA LYS A 228 11.94 32.30 15.26
C LYS A 228 12.88 32.51 16.44
N LEU A 229 13.20 31.45 17.19
CA LEU A 229 14.06 31.50 18.38
C LEU A 229 15.53 31.80 18.05
N SER A 230 15.99 31.42 16.86
CA SER A 230 17.36 31.64 16.37
C SER A 230 17.74 33.13 16.22
N ARG A 231 16.75 34.04 16.25
CA ARG A 231 16.98 35.50 16.24
C ARG A 231 17.78 35.97 17.45
N ASP A 232 17.55 35.38 18.63
CA ASP A 232 18.24 35.71 19.89
C ASP A 232 18.87 34.48 20.54
N MET A 233 19.80 33.84 19.82
CA MET A 233 20.39 32.55 20.18
C MET A 233 21.01 32.53 21.59
N LYS A 234 21.69 33.60 22.02
CA LYS A 234 22.31 33.68 23.36
C LYS A 234 21.26 33.62 24.48
N LYS A 235 20.09 34.23 24.29
CA LYS A 235 18.99 34.25 25.27
C LYS A 235 18.15 32.98 25.23
N ASN A 236 18.05 32.35 24.05
CA ASN A 236 17.16 31.22 23.81
C ASN A 236 17.87 29.86 23.74
N ARG A 237 19.15 29.75 24.13
CA ARG A 237 19.97 28.53 23.99
C ARG A 237 19.28 27.27 24.54
N ARG A 238 18.71 27.33 25.75
CA ARG A 238 17.99 26.19 26.35
C ARG A 238 16.77 25.76 25.53
N LEU A 239 15.97 26.70 25.03
CA LEU A 239 14.80 26.41 24.20
C LEU A 239 15.18 25.86 22.83
N LEU A 240 16.30 26.32 22.26
CA LEU A 240 16.84 25.78 21.01
C LEU A 240 17.33 24.34 21.20
N LEU A 241 18.00 24.03 22.32
CA LEU A 241 18.40 22.66 22.65
C LEU A 241 17.21 21.73 22.81
N VAL A 242 16.18 22.14 23.55
CA VAL A 242 14.94 21.33 23.72
C VAL A 242 14.25 21.10 22.38
N ASN A 243 14.11 22.12 21.52
CA ASN A 243 13.51 21.93 20.21
C ASN A 243 14.39 21.09 19.27
N GLY A 244 15.72 21.19 19.37
CA GLY A 244 16.63 20.32 18.64
C GLY A 244 16.48 18.85 19.04
N ALA A 245 16.39 18.57 20.34
CA ALA A 245 16.12 17.22 20.85
C ALA A 245 14.74 16.71 20.38
N LEU A 246 13.71 17.54 20.41
CA LEU A 246 12.38 17.18 19.89
C LEU A 246 12.38 16.94 18.37
N ALA A 247 13.17 17.69 17.60
CA ALA A 247 13.31 17.46 16.17
C ALA A 247 14.02 16.14 15.86
N ALA A 248 15.07 15.80 16.63
CA ALA A 248 15.74 14.51 16.52
C ALA A 248 14.81 13.35 16.91
N ALA A 249 14.04 13.51 17.99
CA ALA A 249 13.02 12.54 18.39
C ALA A 249 11.91 12.37 17.33
N ALA A 250 11.47 13.46 16.69
CA ALA A 250 10.50 13.39 15.60
C ALA A 250 11.06 12.67 14.37
N LEU A 251 12.32 12.90 14.00
CA LEU A 251 12.99 12.16 12.92
C LEU A 251 13.12 10.67 13.22
N ALA A 252 13.55 10.32 14.44
CA ALA A 252 13.59 8.91 14.88
C ALA A 252 12.20 8.27 14.88
N GLY A 253 11.18 9.00 15.34
CA GLY A 253 9.79 8.57 15.29
C GLY A 253 9.29 8.34 13.87
N ILE A 254 9.59 9.24 12.93
CA ILE A 254 9.27 9.07 11.50
C ILE A 254 9.90 7.78 10.97
N GLN A 255 11.18 7.54 11.24
CA GLN A 255 11.86 6.33 10.77
C GLN A 255 11.26 5.04 11.36
N LEU A 256 10.94 5.05 12.66
CA LEU A 256 10.32 3.91 13.32
C LEU A 256 8.92 3.63 12.78
N ILE A 257 8.12 4.67 12.58
CA ILE A 257 6.77 4.52 12.01
C ILE A 257 6.87 3.99 10.58
N LEU A 258 7.76 4.55 9.74
CA LEU A 258 7.96 4.07 8.38
C LEU A 258 8.40 2.60 8.33
N TYR A 259 9.27 2.17 9.25
CA TYR A 259 9.66 0.77 9.36
C TYR A 259 8.48 -0.14 9.74
N ALA A 260 7.55 0.35 10.54
CA ALA A 260 6.37 -0.40 10.98
C ALA A 260 5.20 -0.38 9.98
N VAL A 261 5.14 0.59 9.06
CA VAL A 261 4.08 0.67 8.04
C VAL A 261 4.30 -0.45 7.04
N ASP A 262 3.39 -1.41 6.97
CA ASP A 262 3.46 -2.54 6.05
C ASP A 262 2.10 -2.73 5.37
N LEU A 263 2.01 -2.36 4.09
CA LEU A 263 0.76 -2.37 3.34
C LEU A 263 0.66 -3.66 2.51
N PRO A 264 -0.53 -4.30 2.47
CA PRO A 264 -0.75 -5.46 1.60
C PRO A 264 -0.59 -5.05 0.14
N SER A 265 0.24 -5.77 -0.59
CA SER A 265 0.57 -5.49 -1.99
C SER A 265 -0.62 -5.64 -2.94
N SER A 266 -1.62 -6.45 -2.58
CA SER A 266 -2.86 -6.68 -3.33
C SER A 266 -3.77 -5.46 -3.45
N LEU A 267 -3.71 -4.54 -2.47
CA LEU A 267 -4.51 -3.32 -2.44
C LEU A 267 -3.72 -2.10 -2.90
N LEU A 268 -2.46 -2.28 -3.31
CA LEU A 268 -1.62 -1.19 -3.80
C LEU A 268 -1.83 -0.99 -5.31
N PRO A 269 -1.79 0.26 -5.79
CA PRO A 269 -1.79 0.54 -7.23
C PRO A 269 -0.54 0.00 -7.90
N ARG A 270 -0.60 -0.22 -9.22
CA ARG A 270 0.50 -0.80 -10.02
C ARG A 270 1.73 0.13 -10.07
N SER A 271 1.51 1.41 -10.37
CA SER A 271 2.60 2.35 -10.66
C SER A 271 3.02 3.21 -9.47
N ARG A 272 2.05 3.84 -8.79
CA ARG A 272 2.32 4.92 -7.82
C ARG A 272 1.48 4.77 -6.58
N ILE A 273 2.13 4.69 -5.42
CA ILE A 273 1.45 4.59 -4.12
C ILE A 273 0.47 5.74 -3.83
N THR A 274 0.59 6.88 -4.52
CA THR A 274 -0.30 8.04 -4.39
C THR A 274 -1.39 8.10 -5.45
N ASP A 275 -1.68 7.00 -6.12
CA ASP A 275 -2.79 6.92 -7.07
C ASP A 275 -4.13 6.87 -6.32
N PHE A 276 -4.61 8.06 -5.97
CA PHE A 276 -5.88 8.20 -5.25
C PHE A 276 -7.09 7.81 -6.10
N ALA A 277 -6.98 7.82 -7.42
CA ALA A 277 -8.06 7.38 -8.30
C ALA A 277 -8.24 5.86 -8.18
N HIS A 278 -7.14 5.11 -8.26
CA HIS A 278 -7.16 3.66 -8.01
C HIS A 278 -7.78 3.31 -6.66
N TYR A 279 -7.33 3.92 -5.56
CA TYR A 279 -7.92 3.63 -4.24
C TYR A 279 -9.40 4.00 -4.17
N ALA A 280 -9.80 5.14 -4.75
CA ALA A 280 -11.21 5.55 -4.75
C ALA A 280 -12.08 4.51 -5.48
N GLU A 281 -11.63 4.04 -6.64
CA GLU A 281 -12.32 3.02 -7.42
C GLU A 281 -12.37 1.68 -6.67
N THR A 282 -11.21 1.13 -6.30
CA THR A 282 -11.07 -0.15 -5.58
C THR A 282 -11.90 -0.19 -4.30
N PHE A 283 -11.77 0.82 -3.43
CA PHE A 283 -12.53 0.84 -2.18
C PHE A 283 -14.02 1.16 -2.41
N SER A 284 -14.39 1.93 -3.44
CA SER A 284 -15.80 2.15 -3.75
C SER A 284 -16.48 0.85 -4.19
N ALA A 285 -15.84 0.06 -5.06
CA ALA A 285 -16.33 -1.23 -5.50
C ALA A 285 -16.43 -2.22 -4.32
N LEU A 286 -15.36 -2.35 -3.54
CA LEU A 286 -15.31 -3.23 -2.38
C LEU A 286 -16.36 -2.87 -1.32
N PHE A 287 -16.46 -1.60 -0.92
CA PHE A 287 -17.45 -1.19 0.10
C PHE A 287 -18.89 -1.20 -0.42
N SER A 288 -19.12 -1.05 -1.73
CA SER A 288 -20.44 -1.26 -2.31
C SER A 288 -20.84 -2.74 -2.19
N ALA A 289 -19.97 -3.64 -2.67
CA ALA A 289 -20.19 -5.08 -2.58
C ALA A 289 -20.40 -5.55 -1.13
N LEU A 290 -19.56 -5.09 -0.19
CA LEU A 290 -19.71 -5.38 1.23
C LEU A 290 -21.05 -4.90 1.80
N ARG A 291 -21.53 -3.73 1.37
CA ARG A 291 -22.81 -3.19 1.85
C ARG A 291 -23.97 -4.04 1.35
N ASP A 292 -23.93 -4.46 0.09
CA ASP A 292 -24.95 -5.32 -0.50
C ASP A 292 -24.95 -6.69 0.17
N LEU A 293 -23.78 -7.28 0.42
CA LEU A 293 -23.62 -8.53 1.16
C LEU A 293 -24.13 -8.42 2.61
N ALA A 294 -23.83 -7.31 3.30
CA ALA A 294 -24.29 -7.06 4.66
C ALA A 294 -25.82 -6.92 4.74
N GLN A 295 -26.44 -6.26 3.76
CA GLN A 295 -27.91 -6.15 3.67
C GLN A 295 -28.58 -7.50 3.44
N ASN A 296 -27.88 -8.42 2.77
CA ASN A 296 -28.34 -9.80 2.54
C ASN A 296 -27.96 -10.77 3.67
N GLY A 297 -27.57 -10.27 4.85
CA GLY A 297 -27.43 -11.06 6.07
C GLY A 297 -26.00 -11.50 6.41
N SER A 298 -24.98 -11.07 5.65
CA SER A 298 -23.59 -11.38 5.99
C SER A 298 -23.10 -10.57 7.19
N ALA A 299 -22.85 -11.27 8.32
CA ALA A 299 -22.25 -10.67 9.51
C ALA A 299 -20.80 -10.23 9.25
N ALA A 300 -20.01 -11.06 8.55
CA ALA A 300 -18.62 -10.77 8.23
C ALA A 300 -18.48 -9.49 7.38
N ALA A 301 -19.37 -9.29 6.40
CA ALA A 301 -19.37 -8.05 5.61
C ALA A 301 -19.73 -6.82 6.46
N ALA A 302 -20.72 -6.95 7.35
CA ALA A 302 -21.10 -5.88 8.26
C ALA A 302 -19.99 -5.53 9.27
N ASP A 303 -19.24 -6.53 9.76
CA ASP A 303 -18.08 -6.34 10.63
C ASP A 303 -16.93 -5.66 9.90
N ALA A 304 -16.63 -6.06 8.66
CA ALA A 304 -15.60 -5.44 7.83
C ALA A 304 -15.86 -3.94 7.61
N ILE A 305 -17.10 -3.57 7.28
CA ILE A 305 -17.50 -2.16 7.12
C ILE A 305 -17.31 -1.39 8.44
N ARG A 306 -17.80 -1.94 9.55
CA ARG A 306 -17.70 -1.28 10.87
C ARG A 306 -16.25 -1.10 11.31
N PHE A 307 -15.41 -2.10 11.09
CA PHE A 307 -13.99 -2.03 11.39
C PHE A 307 -13.31 -0.93 10.57
N ALA A 308 -13.51 -0.92 9.26
CA ALA A 308 -12.90 0.08 8.38
C ALA A 308 -13.34 1.50 8.74
N GLN A 309 -14.65 1.72 8.98
CA GLN A 309 -15.17 3.02 9.42
C GLN A 309 -14.55 3.46 10.75
N GLY A 310 -14.45 2.54 11.72
CA GLY A 310 -13.82 2.84 13.01
C GLY A 310 -12.36 3.27 12.86
N ARG A 311 -11.58 2.57 12.03
CA ARG A 311 -10.17 2.91 11.77
C ARG A 311 -10.02 4.23 11.02
N MET A 312 -10.88 4.52 10.04
CA MET A 312 -10.89 5.80 9.33
C MET A 312 -11.18 6.98 10.27
N VAL A 313 -12.19 6.85 11.15
CA VAL A 313 -12.50 7.89 12.15
C VAL A 313 -11.33 8.10 13.11
N LEU A 314 -10.76 7.02 13.64
CA LEU A 314 -9.60 7.08 14.53
C LEU A 314 -8.39 7.75 13.86
N ALA A 315 -8.10 7.40 12.60
CA ALA A 315 -7.05 8.06 11.82
C ALA A 315 -7.29 9.56 11.67
N GLY A 316 -8.52 9.96 11.34
CA GLY A 316 -8.91 11.36 11.27
C GLY A 316 -8.68 12.10 12.60
N LEU A 317 -9.04 11.47 13.73
CA LEU A 317 -8.80 12.01 15.06
C LEU A 317 -7.31 12.13 15.40
N ILE A 318 -6.48 11.15 15.01
CA ILE A 318 -5.02 11.19 15.21
C ILE A 318 -4.41 12.37 14.44
N VAL A 319 -4.78 12.54 13.16
CA VAL A 319 -4.30 13.66 12.35
C VAL A 319 -4.75 14.99 12.95
N LEU A 320 -6.03 15.11 13.32
CA LEU A 320 -6.58 16.32 13.94
C LEU A 320 -5.85 16.66 15.25
N ALA A 321 -5.62 15.67 16.12
CA ALA A 321 -4.87 15.85 17.36
C ALA A 321 -3.43 16.30 17.08
N GLY A 322 -2.76 15.70 16.09
CA GLY A 322 -1.44 16.11 15.65
C GLY A 322 -1.38 17.57 15.18
N ILE A 323 -2.35 18.00 14.38
CA ILE A 323 -2.49 19.40 13.94
C ILE A 323 -2.73 20.33 15.13
N LEU A 324 -3.65 19.99 16.04
CA LEU A 324 -3.96 20.79 17.22
C LEU A 324 -2.74 20.96 18.15
N ILE A 325 -1.98 19.89 18.38
CA ILE A 325 -0.73 19.92 19.16
C ILE A 325 0.29 20.82 18.46
N SER A 326 0.41 20.71 17.14
CA SER A 326 1.33 21.52 16.32
C SER A 326 0.99 23.02 16.40
N VAL A 327 -0.29 23.37 16.21
CA VAL A 327 -0.79 24.75 16.33
C VAL A 327 -0.62 25.26 17.75
N GLY A 328 -0.99 24.47 18.76
CA GLY A 328 -0.85 24.80 20.17
C GLY A 328 0.60 25.15 20.53
N LYS A 329 1.57 24.37 20.05
CA LYS A 329 3.01 24.63 20.23
C LYS A 329 3.44 25.96 19.62
N VAL A 330 2.99 26.28 18.40
CA VAL A 330 3.31 27.54 17.73
C VAL A 330 2.68 28.73 18.47
N VAL A 331 1.40 28.64 18.84
CA VAL A 331 0.63 29.71 19.50
C VAL A 331 1.15 29.94 20.92
N PHE A 332 1.31 28.89 21.73
CA PHE A 332 1.80 29.03 23.10
C PHE A 332 3.23 29.58 23.12
N GLY A 333 4.08 29.11 22.19
CA GLY A 333 5.40 29.68 21.97
C GLY A 333 5.35 31.18 21.67
N SER A 334 4.44 31.60 20.77
CA SER A 334 4.28 33.01 20.44
C SER A 334 3.82 33.88 21.63
N ARG A 335 2.96 33.36 22.50
CA ARG A 335 2.47 34.05 23.71
C ARG A 335 3.58 34.20 24.74
N LEU A 336 4.40 33.17 24.93
CA LEU A 336 5.57 33.22 25.81
C LEU A 336 6.60 34.26 25.35
N ASP A 337 6.83 34.38 24.04
CA ASP A 337 7.71 35.43 23.50
C ASP A 337 7.19 36.83 23.84
N LYS A 338 5.89 37.07 23.61
CA LYS A 338 5.24 38.36 23.91
C LYS A 338 5.32 38.70 25.40
N ARG A 339 5.18 37.72 26.30
CA ARG A 339 5.34 37.94 27.75
C ARG A 339 6.79 38.25 28.13
N ARG A 340 7.78 37.60 27.50
CA ARG A 340 9.21 37.86 27.74
C ARG A 340 9.72 39.19 27.16
N SER A 341 9.01 39.76 26.19
CA SER A 341 9.33 41.07 25.60
C SER A 341 8.61 42.23 26.28
N ARG A 342 7.69 41.99 27.22
CA ARG A 342 7.09 43.08 28.01
C ARG A 342 8.14 43.68 28.94
N PRO A 343 8.31 45.02 28.97
CA PRO A 343 9.25 45.66 29.88
C PRO A 343 8.87 45.33 31.32
N LYS A 344 9.86 45.00 32.17
CA LYS A 344 9.63 44.89 33.61
C LYS A 344 9.09 46.24 34.11
N PRO A 345 8.03 46.28 34.94
CA PRO A 345 7.63 47.53 35.57
C PRO A 345 8.85 48.08 36.30
N ARG A 346 9.24 49.31 35.97
CA ARG A 346 10.22 50.05 36.77
C ARG A 346 9.62 50.15 38.17
N HIS A 347 10.23 49.49 39.15
CA HIS A 347 9.95 49.82 40.54
C HIS A 347 10.20 51.32 40.68
N ALA A 348 9.14 52.07 40.98
CA ALA A 348 9.28 53.43 41.44
C ALA A 348 10.05 53.34 42.76
N ALA A 349 11.33 53.69 42.71
CA ALA A 349 12.08 54.01 43.92
C ALA A 349 11.45 55.30 44.47
N TRP A 350 10.81 55.18 45.62
CA TRP A 350 10.51 56.28 46.52
C TRP A 350 11.46 56.17 47.70
#